data_AF-A0AAE4MA47-F1
#
_entry.id   AF-A0AAE4MA47-F1
#
_cell.length_a   1.000
_cell.length_b   1.000
_cell.length_c   1.000
_cell.angle_alpha   90.00
_cell.angle_beta   90.00
_cell.angle_gamma   90.00
#
_symmetry.space_group_name_H-M   'P 1'
#
loop_
_entity.id
_entity.type
_entity.pdbx_description
1 polymer ?
#
loop_
_entity_poly.entity_id
_entity_poly.type
_entity_poly.pdbx_seq_one_letter_code
_entity_poly.pdbx_strand_id
1 'polypeptide(L)'
;MSCDTSDNAITSVVGEMLILVLVIILVSLFATSAFNLLPGDRETVATVSMSHNDSHLIFWHKGGDWVDKKDLIITATPKAGGDRITLPIDEVYDCFGNPVEVFDLGGNVAASVTDLFSGTYEIRVTTSRSVIHAEVFIK
;
A
#
# COMPACT_ATOMS: atom_id res chain seq x y z
N MET A 1 -24.89 -73.92 1.77
CA MET A 1 -23.54 -73.32 1.71
C MET A 1 -23.66 -72.11 0.83
N SER A 2 -23.97 -70.95 1.42
CA SER A 2 -24.27 -69.72 0.70
C SER A 2 -23.04 -68.84 0.73
N CYS A 3 -22.46 -68.57 -0.44
CA CYS A 3 -21.35 -67.65 -0.63
C CYS A 3 -21.91 -66.23 -0.63
N ASP A 4 -21.50 -65.41 0.33
CA ASP A 4 -21.89 -63.99 0.40
C ASP A 4 -20.74 -63.14 0.96
N THR A 5 -19.60 -63.14 0.26
CA THR A 5 -18.37 -62.44 0.66
C THR A 5 -17.98 -61.29 -0.27
N SER A 6 -18.68 -61.08 -1.39
CA SER A 6 -18.39 -60.00 -2.35
C SER A 6 -18.91 -58.63 -1.91
N ASP A 7 -20.05 -58.58 -1.23
CA ASP A 7 -20.71 -57.31 -0.92
C ASP A 7 -20.02 -56.53 0.21
N ASN A 8 -19.37 -57.24 1.13
CA ASN A 8 -18.58 -56.63 2.21
C ASN A 8 -17.29 -55.95 1.70
N ALA A 9 -16.69 -56.46 0.62
CA ALA A 9 -15.49 -55.86 0.04
C ALA A 9 -15.82 -54.60 -0.78
N ILE A 10 -16.93 -54.61 -1.51
CA ILE A 10 -17.37 -53.48 -2.35
C ILE A 10 -17.80 -52.30 -1.46
N THR A 11 -18.54 -52.56 -0.38
CA THR A 11 -19.00 -51.51 0.55
C THR A 11 -17.85 -50.83 1.31
N SER A 12 -16.81 -51.59 1.66
CA SER A 12 -15.61 -51.04 2.31
C SER A 12 -14.83 -50.07 1.40
N VAL A 13 -14.61 -50.46 0.14
CA VAL A 13 -13.86 -49.62 -0.82
C VAL A 13 -14.63 -48.36 -1.16
N VAL A 14 -15.96 -48.47 -1.37
CA VAL A 14 -16.81 -47.32 -1.66
C VAL A 14 -16.88 -46.37 -0.46
N GLY A 15 -16.93 -46.90 0.76
CA GLY A 15 -16.90 -46.10 1.98
C GLY A 15 -15.61 -45.29 2.13
N GLU A 16 -14.46 -45.92 1.89
CA GLU A 16 -13.15 -45.24 1.96
C GLU A 16 -13.03 -44.13 0.90
N MET A 17 -13.43 -44.41 -0.34
CA MET A 17 -13.42 -43.39 -1.40
C MET A 17 -14.37 -42.23 -1.09
N LEU A 18 -15.53 -42.49 -0.48
CA LEU A 18 -16.48 -41.45 -0.09
C LEU A 18 -15.92 -40.55 1.01
N ILE A 19 -15.23 -41.12 2.00
CA ILE A 19 -14.57 -40.36 3.06
C ILE A 19 -13.47 -39.45 2.47
N LEU A 20 -12.66 -39.96 1.53
CA LEU A 20 -11.64 -39.14 0.86
C LEU A 20 -12.25 -37.97 0.09
N VAL A 21 -13.34 -38.20 -0.65
CA VAL A 21 -14.06 -37.14 -1.38
C VAL A 21 -14.59 -36.08 -0.41
N LEU A 22 -15.20 -36.50 0.70
CA LEU A 22 -15.70 -35.59 1.73
C LEU A 22 -14.57 -34.73 2.31
N VAL A 23 -13.43 -35.34 2.63
CA VAL A 23 -12.26 -34.64 3.17
C VAL A 23 -11.73 -33.60 2.18
N ILE A 24 -11.65 -33.95 0.89
CA ILE A 24 -11.20 -33.00 -0.15
C ILE A 24 -12.14 -31.79 -0.21
N ILE A 25 -13.47 -32.00 -0.21
CA ILE A 25 -14.45 -30.91 -0.21
C ILE A 25 -14.28 -30.01 1.02
N LEU A 26 -14.12 -30.60 2.21
CA LEU A 26 -13.94 -29.85 3.46
C LEU A 26 -12.64 -29.04 3.45
N VAL A 27 -11.53 -29.61 2.98
CA VAL A 27 -10.24 -28.91 2.85
C VAL A 27 -10.34 -27.77 1.84
N SER A 28 -11.03 -27.97 0.71
CA SER A 28 -11.25 -26.90 -0.28
C SER A 28 -12.05 -25.74 0.29
N LEU A 29 -13.16 -26.03 0.99
CA LEU A 29 -13.98 -24.98 1.62
C LEU A 29 -13.21 -24.21 2.69
N PHE A 30 -12.43 -24.92 3.51
CA PHE A 30 -11.57 -24.30 4.52
C PHE A 30 -10.51 -23.41 3.88
N ALA A 31 -9.83 -23.88 2.83
CA ALA A 31 -8.85 -23.09 2.09
C ALA A 31 -9.46 -21.81 1.51
N THR A 32 -10.61 -21.89 0.84
CA THR A 32 -11.31 -20.71 0.30
C THR A 32 -11.69 -19.72 1.40
N SER A 33 -12.13 -20.20 2.56
CA SER A 33 -12.45 -19.33 3.69
C SER A 33 -11.21 -18.66 4.30
N ALA A 34 -10.08 -19.36 4.34
CA ALA A 34 -8.82 -18.83 4.83
C ALA A 34 -8.24 -17.76 3.90
N PHE A 35 -8.41 -17.89 2.58
CA PHE A 35 -8.01 -16.84 1.64
C PHE A 35 -8.79 -15.54 1.84
N ASN A 36 -10.05 -15.61 2.26
CA ASN A 36 -10.84 -14.41 2.59
C ASN A 36 -10.44 -13.74 3.92
N LEU A 37 -9.65 -14.42 4.76
CA LEU A 37 -9.10 -13.86 6.00
C LEU A 37 -7.73 -13.24 5.81
N LEU A 38 -7.10 -13.44 4.65
CA LEU A 38 -5.89 -12.69 4.33
C LEU A 38 -6.30 -11.22 4.14
N PRO A 39 -5.67 -10.28 4.86
CA PRO A 39 -5.87 -8.87 4.54
C PRO A 39 -5.56 -8.69 3.06
N GLY A 40 -6.46 -8.01 2.33
CA GLY A 40 -6.30 -7.77 0.90
C GLY A 40 -4.91 -7.19 0.61
N ASP A 41 -4.38 -7.46 -0.59
CA ASP A 41 -3.07 -6.97 -1.03
C ASP A 41 -2.85 -5.55 -0.51
N ARG A 42 -1.81 -5.38 0.33
CA ARG A 42 -1.48 -4.07 0.89
C ARG A 42 -1.40 -3.11 -0.30
N GLU A 43 -2.11 -2.00 -0.23
CA GLU A 43 -1.98 -0.95 -1.24
C GLU A 43 -0.51 -0.54 -1.28
N THR A 44 0.18 -0.93 -2.36
CA THR A 44 1.61 -0.68 -2.55
C THR A 44 1.90 0.79 -2.81
N VAL A 45 0.84 1.58 -3.01
CA VAL A 45 0.91 3.02 -3.24
C VAL A 45 0.56 3.72 -1.94
N ALA A 46 1.53 4.42 -1.36
CA ALA A 46 1.28 5.29 -0.22
C ALA A 46 0.25 6.36 -0.59
N THR A 47 -0.84 6.42 0.16
CA THR A 47 -1.82 7.50 0.07
C THR A 47 -1.32 8.68 0.89
N VAL A 48 -1.24 9.84 0.25
CA VAL A 48 -0.69 11.06 0.86
C VAL A 48 -1.72 12.18 0.78
N SER A 49 -1.78 13.01 1.80
CA SER A 49 -2.54 14.27 1.78
C SER A 49 -1.61 15.47 1.95
N MET A 50 -1.81 16.51 1.16
CA MET A 50 -1.02 17.75 1.24
C MET A 50 -1.72 18.80 2.11
N SER A 51 -0.93 19.50 2.90
CA SER A 51 -1.27 20.74 3.60
C SER A 51 -0.13 21.72 3.43
N HIS A 52 -0.35 23.01 3.69
CA HIS A 52 0.69 24.02 3.50
C HIS A 52 0.62 25.11 4.55
N ASN A 53 1.77 25.73 4.80
CA ASN A 53 1.91 27.01 5.49
C ASN A 53 2.72 27.97 4.60
N ASP A 54 3.02 29.17 5.10
CA ASP A 54 3.70 30.22 4.32
C ASP A 54 5.10 29.82 3.79
N SER A 55 5.73 28.82 4.40
CA SER A 55 7.14 28.44 4.13
C SER A 55 7.34 26.97 3.74
N HIS A 56 6.36 26.10 4.00
CA HIS A 56 6.48 24.66 3.81
C HIS A 56 5.21 24.03 3.24
N LEU A 57 5.41 23.01 2.39
CA LEU A 57 4.40 22.01 2.07
C LEU A 57 4.58 20.83 3.02
N ILE A 58 3.49 20.38 3.64
CA ILE A 58 3.48 19.29 4.60
C ILE A 58 2.63 18.16 4.04
N PHE A 59 3.25 16.99 3.86
CA PHE A 59 2.62 15.81 3.32
C PHE A 59 2.44 14.77 4.41
N TRP A 60 1.21 14.31 4.60
CA TRP A 60 0.85 13.32 5.63
C TRP A 60 0.59 11.96 5.01
N HIS A 61 1.16 10.91 5.59
CA HIS A 61 0.90 9.53 5.19
C HIS A 61 -0.45 9.07 5.76
N LYS A 62 -1.37 8.63 4.89
CA LYS A 62 -2.74 8.24 5.25
C LYS A 62 -3.03 6.76 5.06
N GLY A 63 -2.17 6.00 4.38
CA GLY A 63 -2.41 4.60 4.06
C GLY A 63 -1.41 4.07 3.05
N GLY A 64 -1.34 2.74 2.89
CA GLY A 64 -0.43 2.07 1.97
C GLY A 64 0.92 1.70 2.63
N ASP A 65 1.93 1.45 1.81
CA ASP A 65 3.27 1.03 2.26
C ASP A 65 4.13 2.21 2.73
N TRP A 66 5.14 1.89 3.54
CA TRP A 66 6.13 2.87 3.99
C TRP A 66 7.14 3.19 2.88
N VAL A 67 7.75 4.37 2.93
CA VAL A 67 8.72 4.83 1.93
C VAL A 67 9.97 5.35 2.64
N ASP A 68 11.16 4.90 2.24
CA ASP A 68 12.42 5.47 2.74
C ASP A 68 12.56 6.95 2.35
N LYS A 69 13.04 7.81 3.26
CA LYS A 69 13.26 9.25 3.01
C LYS A 69 14.12 9.49 1.77
N LYS A 70 15.16 8.67 1.56
CA LYS A 70 16.09 8.78 0.42
C LYS A 70 15.41 8.57 -0.94
N ASP A 71 14.32 7.81 -0.96
CA ASP A 71 13.59 7.47 -2.18
C ASP A 71 12.47 8.47 -2.44
N LEU A 72 12.16 9.35 -1.48
CA LEU A 72 11.15 10.38 -1.61
C LEU A 72 11.74 11.62 -2.31
N ILE A 73 11.07 12.05 -3.37
CA ILE A 73 11.44 13.25 -4.11
C ILE A 73 10.18 14.10 -4.27
N ILE A 74 10.26 15.36 -3.83
CA ILE A 74 9.18 16.33 -3.95
C ILE A 74 9.59 17.35 -5.00
N THR A 75 8.74 17.53 -6.01
CA THR A 75 9.01 18.44 -7.12
C THR A 75 7.86 19.40 -7.36
N ALA A 76 8.20 20.62 -7.76
CA ALA A 76 7.27 21.66 -8.15
C ALA A 76 7.54 22.04 -9.61
N THR A 77 6.52 21.98 -10.46
CA THR A 77 6.61 22.37 -11.87
C THR A 77 5.70 23.58 -12.12
N PRO A 78 6.22 24.73 -12.58
CA PRO A 78 5.39 25.90 -12.87
C PRO A 78 4.35 25.58 -13.95
N LYS A 79 3.07 25.87 -13.69
CA LYS A 79 1.98 25.61 -14.64
C LYS A 79 2.05 26.49 -15.88
N ALA A 80 2.68 27.67 -15.77
CA ALA A 80 2.91 28.59 -16.87
C ALA A 80 3.96 28.09 -17.88
N GLY A 81 4.59 26.94 -17.62
CA GLY A 81 5.75 26.43 -18.35
C GLY A 81 7.05 26.86 -17.66
N GLY A 82 8.00 25.93 -17.58
CA GLY A 82 9.28 26.14 -16.90
C GLY A 82 9.91 24.82 -16.48
N ASP A 83 11.11 24.90 -15.90
CA ASP A 83 11.85 23.74 -15.42
C ASP A 83 11.25 23.18 -14.13
N ARG A 84 11.40 21.87 -13.96
CA ARG A 84 11.02 21.17 -12.73
C ARG A 84 11.99 21.54 -11.60
N ILE A 85 11.46 22.04 -10.50
CA ILE A 85 12.22 22.41 -9.30
C ILE A 85 12.09 21.28 -8.29
N THR A 86 13.22 20.74 -7.81
CA THR A 86 13.21 19.79 -6.68
C THR A 86 13.20 20.57 -5.39
N LEU A 87 12.20 20.33 -4.54
CA LEU A 87 12.09 20.98 -3.24
C LEU A 87 12.94 20.22 -2.22
N PRO A 88 13.74 20.91 -1.39
CA PRO A 88 14.48 20.27 -0.33
C PRO A 88 13.53 19.72 0.73
N ILE A 89 13.77 18.48 1.13
CA ILE A 89 13.07 17.83 2.25
C ILE A 89 13.84 18.16 3.54
N ASP A 90 13.16 18.68 4.54
CA ASP A 90 13.75 19.01 5.83
C ASP A 90 13.89 17.73 6.68
N GLU A 91 12.82 17.37 7.38
CA GLU A 91 12.73 16.19 8.24
C GLU A 91 11.45 15.39 7.93
N VAL A 92 11.52 14.10 8.21
CA VAL A 92 10.36 13.19 8.19
C VAL A 92 10.06 12.85 9.65
N TYR A 93 8.80 12.94 10.05
CA TYR A 93 8.35 12.67 11.40
C TYR A 93 7.44 11.45 11.44
N ASP A 94 7.54 10.66 12.51
CA ASP A 94 6.59 9.60 12.82
C ASP A 94 5.26 10.16 13.36
N CYS A 95 4.30 9.27 13.66
CA CYS A 95 3.02 9.64 14.23
C CYS A 95 3.10 10.20 15.68
N PHE A 96 4.28 10.15 16.31
CA PHE A 96 4.56 10.71 17.63
C PHE A 96 5.37 12.02 17.56
N GLY A 97 5.75 12.47 16.36
CA GLY A 97 6.54 13.68 16.15
C GLY A 97 8.05 13.50 16.32
N ASN A 98 8.57 12.27 16.31
CA ASN A 98 10.00 12.01 16.35
C ASN A 98 10.58 12.01 14.93
N PRO A 99 11.79 12.57 14.73
CA PRO A 99 12.46 12.52 13.43
C PRO A 99 12.85 11.07 13.10
N VAL A 100 12.51 10.64 11.89
CA VAL A 100 12.73 9.30 11.37
C VAL A 100 13.24 9.37 9.93
N GLU A 101 13.80 8.25 9.45
CA GLU A 101 14.28 8.12 8.06
C GLU A 101 13.25 7.44 7.13
N VAL A 102 12.06 7.16 7.66
CA VAL A 102 11.01 6.43 6.95
C VAL A 102 9.70 7.20 7.03
N PHE A 103 9.08 7.41 5.87
CA PHE A 103 7.75 7.98 5.74
C PHE A 103 6.71 6.85 5.85
N ASP A 104 6.17 6.69 7.05
CA ASP A 104 5.20 5.65 7.42
C ASP A 104 3.86 6.25 7.88
N LEU A 105 2.86 5.38 8.04
CA LEU A 105 1.48 5.71 8.38
C LEU A 105 1.37 6.67 9.57
N GLY A 106 0.64 7.77 9.36
CA GLY A 106 0.43 8.80 10.38
C GLY A 106 1.60 9.76 10.56
N GLY A 107 2.76 9.47 9.96
CA GLY A 107 3.88 10.38 9.86
C GLY A 107 3.66 11.50 8.84
N ASN A 108 4.59 12.44 8.81
CA ASN A 108 4.60 13.54 7.86
C ASN A 108 5.99 13.87 7.35
N VAL A 109 6.05 14.54 6.21
CA VAL A 109 7.27 15.09 5.63
C VAL A 109 7.03 16.52 5.19
N ALA A 110 7.96 17.40 5.54
CA ALA A 110 7.93 18.81 5.18
C ALA A 110 8.94 19.11 4.06
N ALA A 111 8.52 19.91 3.10
CA ALA A 111 9.39 20.44 2.05
C ALA A 111 9.33 21.96 2.05
N SER A 112 10.50 22.59 2.04
CA SER A 112 10.59 24.06 1.99
C SER A 112 10.16 24.59 0.62
N VAL A 113 9.31 25.61 0.62
CA VAL A 113 8.91 26.33 -0.62
C VAL A 113 9.64 27.64 -0.79
N THR A 114 10.67 27.92 0.01
CA THR A 114 11.37 29.22 0.00
C THR A 114 11.89 29.61 -1.39
N ASP A 115 12.33 28.62 -2.17
CA ASP A 115 12.87 28.82 -3.52
C ASP A 115 11.80 29.04 -4.61
N LEU A 116 10.52 28.88 -4.28
CA LEU A 116 9.42 29.12 -5.21
C LEU A 116 9.05 30.60 -5.27
N PHE A 117 8.89 31.12 -6.47
CA PHE A 117 8.29 32.44 -6.68
C PHE A 117 6.76 32.37 -6.57
N SER A 118 6.08 33.51 -6.44
CA SER A 118 4.61 33.54 -6.46
C SER A 118 4.08 33.02 -7.80
N GLY A 119 3.07 32.16 -7.76
CA GLY A 119 2.55 31.52 -8.97
C GLY A 119 1.85 30.20 -8.71
N THR A 120 1.41 29.56 -9.80
CA THR A 120 0.75 28.26 -9.76
C THR A 120 1.71 27.14 -10.17
N TYR A 121 1.83 26.13 -9.33
CA TYR A 121 2.72 24.99 -9.49
C TYR A 121 1.94 23.69 -9.46
N GLU A 122 2.37 22.70 -10.25
CA GLU A 122 2.01 21.31 -10.07
C GLU A 122 3.04 20.66 -9.14
N ILE A 123 2.60 20.27 -7.96
CA ILE A 123 3.40 19.57 -6.97
C ILE A 123 3.26 18.08 -7.19
N ARG A 124 4.38 17.37 -7.27
CA ARG A 124 4.41 15.91 -7.35
C ARG A 124 5.32 15.36 -6.27
N VAL A 125 4.78 14.41 -5.50
CA VAL A 125 5.54 13.56 -4.60
C VAL A 125 5.77 12.25 -5.30
N THR A 126 7.03 11.90 -5.49
CA THR A 126 7.45 10.74 -6.27
C THR A 126 8.39 9.87 -5.47
N THR A 127 8.31 8.57 -5.71
CA THR A 127 9.30 7.59 -5.29
C THR A 127 10.17 7.21 -6.48
N SER A 128 11.16 6.34 -6.27
CA SER A 128 11.97 5.76 -7.36
C SER A 128 11.14 4.99 -8.40
N ARG A 129 9.90 4.61 -8.09
CA ARG A 129 9.05 3.75 -8.95
C ARG A 129 7.76 4.40 -9.43
N SER A 130 7.20 5.34 -8.67
CA SER A 130 5.86 5.87 -8.94
C SER A 130 5.64 7.27 -8.40
N VAL A 131 4.61 7.95 -8.91
CA VAL A 131 4.07 9.17 -8.30
C VAL A 131 3.04 8.75 -7.25
N ILE A 132 3.20 9.22 -6.01
CA ILE A 132 2.30 8.89 -4.89
C ILE A 132 1.33 10.02 -4.58
N HIS A 133 1.64 11.27 -4.97
CA HIS A 133 0.72 12.40 -4.88
C HIS A 133 0.97 13.39 -6.01
N ALA A 134 -0.10 13.99 -6.52
CA ALA A 134 -0.03 15.08 -7.48
C ALA A 134 -1.16 16.08 -7.24
N GLU A 135 -0.82 17.35 -7.02
CA GLU A 135 -1.80 18.39 -6.74
C GLU A 135 -1.32 19.77 -7.22
N VAL A 136 -2.26 20.66 -7.50
CA VAL A 136 -1.95 22.04 -7.88
C VAL A 136 -1.83 22.90 -6.62
N PHE A 137 -0.70 23.59 -6.48
CA PHE A 137 -0.42 24.53 -5.41
C PHE A 137 -0.33 25.96 -5.96
N ILE A 138 -0.82 26.93 -5.19
CA ILE A 138 -0.73 28.35 -5.51
C ILE A 138 0.04 29.01 -4.37
N LYS A 139 1.19 29.61 -4.70
CA LYS A 139 2.01 30.38 -3.78
C LYS A 139 1.69 31.86 -3.87
#